data_AF-A0A354YC58-F1
#
_entry.id   AF-A0A354YC58-F1
#
_cell.length_a   1.000
_cell.length_b   1.000
_cell.length_c   1.000
_cell.angle_alpha   90.00
_cell.angle_beta   90.00
_cell.angle_gamma   90.00
#
_symmetry.space_group_name_H-M   'P 1'
#
loop_
_entity.id
_entity.type
_entity.pdbx_description
1 polymer ?
#
loop_
_entity_poly.entity_id
_entity_poly.type
_entity_poly.pdbx_seq_one_letter_code
_entity_poly.pdbx_strand_id
1 'polypeptide(L)' 'TPSEFMALMARGFRVCKLFPASAVGGLAMLKGLAGPLAELKLCPTGGIGESNAG' A
#
# COMPACT_ATOMS: atom_id res chain seq x y z
N THR A 1 4.04 1.34 7.28
CA THR A 1 3.57 0.25 8.16
C THR A 1 2.05 0.28 8.23
N PRO A 2 1.36 -0.79 8.68
CA PRO A 2 -0.10 -0.77 8.85
C PRO A 2 -0.59 0.38 9.75
N SER A 3 0.10 0.64 10.87
CA SER A 3 -0.28 1.70 11.82
C SER A 3 -0.21 3.11 11.21
N GLU A 4 0.77 3.37 10.33
CA GLU A 4 0.86 4.65 9.61
C GLU A 4 -0.35 4.85 8.68
N PHE A 5 -0.79 3.78 8.00
CA PHE A 5 -1.98 3.84 7.15
C PHE A 5 -3.26 4.03 7.97
N MET A 6 -3.39 3.37 9.12
CA MET A 6 -4.51 3.62 10.04
C MET A 6 -4.56 5.07 10.51
N ALA A 7 -3.40 5.65 10.84
CA ALA A 7 -3.31 7.06 11.24
C ALA A 7 -3.68 8.04 10.09
N LEU A 8 -3.37 7.69 8.84
CA LEU A 8 -3.82 8.45 7.67
C LEU A 8 -5.33 8.30 7.44
N MET A 9 -5.88 7.10 7.59
CA MET A 9 -7.32 6.86 7.47
C MET A 9 -8.13 7.60 8.54
N ALA A 10 -7.61 7.69 9.77
CA ALA A 10 -8.19 8.49 10.84
C ALA A 10 -8.22 10.00 10.51
N ARG A 11 -7.32 10.46 9.65
CA ARG A 11 -7.28 11.84 9.12
C ARG A 11 -8.09 12.03 7.84
N GLY A 12 -8.86 11.02 7.42
CA GLY A 12 -9.71 11.08 6.23
C GLY A 12 -9.05 10.69 4.91
N PHE A 13 -7.76 10.31 4.92
CA PHE A 13 -7.11 9.82 3.70
C PHE A 13 -7.60 8.40 3.36
N ARG A 14 -7.91 8.16 2.08
CA ARG A 14 -8.33 6.84 1.56
C ARG A 14 -7.51 6.37 0.37
N VAL A 15 -6.70 7.26 -0.20
CA VAL A 15 -5.81 6.94 -1.32
C VAL A 15 -4.41 7.39 -0.93
N CYS A 16 -3.47 6.46 -0.86
CA CYS A 16 -2.08 6.75 -0.51
C CYS A 16 -1.12 6.20 -1.57
N LYS A 17 0.00 6.89 -1.77
CA LYS A 17 1.10 6.41 -2.62
C LYS A 17 2.11 5.65 -1.77
N LEU A 18 2.46 4.44 -2.19
CA LEU A 18 3.52 3.63 -1.56
C LEU A 18 4.76 3.70 -2.46
N PHE A 19 5.80 4.40 -2.00
CA PHE A 19 6.99 4.66 -2.81
C PHE A 19 8.28 4.67 -1.95
N PRO A 20 9.38 4.04 -2.42
CA PRO A 20 9.45 3.10 -3.55
C PRO A 20 8.91 1.71 -3.14
N ALA A 21 7.88 1.22 -3.82
CA ALA A 21 7.10 0.05 -3.42
C ALA A 21 7.96 -1.20 -3.21
N SER A 22 8.93 -1.46 -4.08
CA SER A 22 9.81 -2.64 -3.95
C SER A 22 10.66 -2.65 -2.67
N ALA A 23 11.04 -1.49 -2.14
CA ALA A 23 11.88 -1.40 -0.95
C ALA A 23 11.08 -1.48 0.37
N VAL A 24 9.78 -1.22 0.33
CA VAL A 24 8.92 -1.12 1.52
C VAL A 24 7.98 -2.33 1.66
N GLY A 25 8.33 -3.46 1.05
CA GLY A 25 7.60 -4.74 1.16
C GLY A 25 6.74 -5.11 -0.06
N GLY A 26 6.65 -4.23 -1.06
CA GLY A 26 6.06 -4.53 -2.36
C GLY A 26 4.64 -5.11 -2.32
N LEU A 27 4.34 -6.00 -3.27
CA LEU A 27 3.02 -6.62 -3.38
C LEU A 27 2.63 -7.47 -2.16
N ALA A 28 3.60 -8.08 -1.47
CA ALA A 28 3.32 -8.88 -0.28
C ALA A 28 2.72 -8.03 0.85
N MET A 29 3.27 -6.82 1.07
CA MET A 29 2.69 -5.87 2.02
C MET A 29 1.28 -5.46 1.60
N LEU A 30 1.07 -5.12 0.32
CA LEU A 30 -0.25 -4.73 -0.18
C LEU A 30 -1.30 -5.81 0.05
N LYS A 31 -0.97 -7.08 -0.25
CA LYS A 31 -1.83 -8.24 -0.02
C LYS A 31 -2.18 -8.39 1.47
N GLY A 32 -1.21 -8.18 2.37
CA GLY A 32 -1.43 -8.21 3.82
C GLY A 32 -2.30 -7.06 4.36
N LEU A 33 -2.25 -5.89 3.74
CA LEU A 33 -3.06 -4.73 4.15
C LEU A 33 -4.51 -4.79 3.64
N ALA A 34 -4.76 -5.49 2.53
CA ALA A 34 -6.07 -5.54 1.89
C ALA A 34 -7.18 -6.11 2.78
N GLY A 35 -6.84 -7.00 3.73
CA GLY A 35 -7.79 -7.53 4.71
C GLY A 35 -8.20 -6.50 5.77
N PRO A 36 -7.29 -6.07 6.66
CA PRO A 36 -7.63 -5.16 7.76
C PRO A 36 -7.94 -3.72 7.32
N LEU A 37 -7.48 -3.28 6.15
CA LEU A 37 -7.64 -1.92 5.63
C LEU A 37 -8.40 -1.91 4.30
N ALA A 38 -9.55 -2.58 4.23
CA ALA A 38 -10.32 -2.76 3.00
C ALA A 38 -10.73 -1.44 2.30
N GLU A 39 -10.90 -0.34 3.04
CA GLU A 39 -11.23 0.98 2.48
C GLU A 39 -10.03 1.74 1.89
N LEU A 40 -8.80 1.29 2.14
CA LEU A 40 -7.59 1.96 1.72
C LEU A 40 -7.19 1.55 0.30
N LYS A 41 -7.10 2.53 -0.61
CA LYS A 41 -6.49 2.35 -1.93
C LYS A 41 -5.03 2.75 -1.89
N LEU A 42 -4.17 1.88 -2.41
CA LEU A 42 -2.74 2.12 -2.52
C LEU A 42 -2.31 2.19 -3.99
N CYS A 43 -1.50 3.19 -4.31
CA CYS A 43 -0.77 3.29 -5.57
C CYS A 43 0.69 2.88 -5.33
N PRO A 44 1.07 1.60 -5.59
CA PRO A 44 2.45 1.19 -5.50
C PRO A 44 3.25 1.79 -6.66
N THR A 45 4.33 2.51 -6.37
CA THR A 45 5.19 3.12 -7.39
C THR A 45 6.64 2.81 -7.07
N GLY A 46 7.45 2.52 -8.11
CA GLY A 46 8.87 2.22 -7.98
C GLY A 46 9.13 0.72 -7.78
N GLY A 47 9.78 0.11 -8.78
CA GLY A 47 10.13 -1.31 -8.78
C GLY A 47 8.97 -2.29 -9.04
N ILE A 48 7.80 -1.79 -9.48
CA ILE A 48 6.66 -2.58 -9.93
C ILE A 48 6.45 -2.36 -11.43
N GLY A 49 6.26 -3.44 -12.19
CA GLY A 49 6.08 -3.45 -13.64
C GLY A 49 5.38 -4.73 -14.11
N GLU A 50 5.21 -4.89 -15.42
CA GLU A 50 4.41 -5.98 -16.01
C GLU A 50 4.85 -7.37 -15.54
N SER A 51 6.15 -7.60 -15.36
CA SER A 51 6.70 -8.89 -14.93
C SER A 51 6.37 -9.27 -13.49
N ASN A 52 5.90 -8.33 -12.65
CA ASN A 52 5.72 -8.55 -11.22
C ASN A 52 4.45 -7.92 -10.64
N ALA A 53 3.45 -7.59 -11.48
CA ALA A 53 2.22 -6.92 -11.06
C ALA A 53 1.10 -7.85 -10.52
N GLY A 54 1.36 -9.16 -10.36
CA GLY A 54 0.38 -10.20 -9.96
C GLY A 54 0.33 -10.55 -8.47
#